data_AF-A0A8T3N0G1-F1
#
_entry.id   AF-A0A8T3N0G1-F1
#
_cell.length_a   1.000
_cell.length_b   1.000
_cell.length_c   1.000
_cell.angle_alpha   90.00
_cell.angle_beta   90.00
_cell.angle_gamma   90.00
#
_symmetry.space_group_name_H-M   'P 1'
#
loop_
_entity.id
_entity.type
_entity.pdbx_description
1 polymer ?
#
loop_
_entity_poly.entity_id
_entity_poly.type
_entity_poly.pdbx_seq_one_letter_code
_entity_poly.pdbx_strand_id
1 'polypeptide(L)' 'MGEEPGDGPTDAAAAAAEPAIGRLLELTVTDLALIERLRLELAPGLNVFTGETGAGKSLLIDALGLAVGARADST' A
#
# COMPACT_ATOMS: atom_id res chain seq x y z
N MET A 1 32.34 -10.68 -17.46
CA MET A 1 31.71 -11.75 -16.66
C MET A 1 31.22 -11.09 -15.36
N GLY A 2 30.29 -10.13 -15.36
CA GLY A 2 29.18 -9.81 -16.29
C GLY A 2 28.17 -10.97 -16.25
N GLU A 3 26.98 -10.86 -15.68
CA GLU A 3 26.16 -9.73 -15.23
C GLU A 3 25.42 -10.15 -13.94
N GLU A 4 25.24 -9.24 -12.99
CA GLU A 4 24.36 -9.47 -11.82
C GLU A 4 22.93 -9.71 -12.34
N PRO A 5 22.24 -10.79 -11.95
CA PRO A 5 20.85 -10.98 -12.32
C PRO A 5 20.02 -9.84 -11.73
N GLY A 6 19.37 -9.09 -12.61
CA GLY A 6 18.56 -7.94 -12.25
C GLY A 6 17.52 -8.29 -11.20
N ASP A 7 17.52 -7.50 -10.12
CA ASP A 7 16.34 -7.29 -9.29
C ASP A 7 15.31 -6.54 -10.16
N GLY A 8 14.65 -7.31 -11.02
CA GLY A 8 13.51 -6.83 -11.76
C GLY A 8 12.42 -6.41 -10.76
N PRO A 9 11.57 -5.43 -11.10
CA PRO A 9 10.37 -5.19 -10.30
C PRO A 9 9.68 -6.54 -10.11
N THR A 10 9.42 -6.91 -8.86
CA THR A 10 8.68 -8.13 -8.49
C THR A 10 7.29 -8.00 -9.11
N ASP A 11 7.20 -8.47 -10.34
CA ASP A 11 6.06 -8.45 -11.21
C ASP A 11 5.05 -9.47 -10.69
N ALA A 12 4.34 -9.10 -9.62
CA ALA A 12 2.96 -9.53 -9.49
C ALA A 12 2.18 -8.83 -10.63
N ALA A 13 2.36 -9.36 -11.84
CA ALA A 13 1.78 -8.86 -13.07
C ALA A 13 0.30 -8.59 -12.89
N ALA A 14 -0.02 -7.31 -12.71
CA ALA A 14 -0.79 -6.50 -13.62
C ALA A 14 -1.61 -7.33 -14.64
N ALA A 15 -2.53 -8.14 -14.14
CA ALA A 15 -3.77 -8.34 -14.85
C ALA A 15 -4.36 -6.93 -14.97
N ALA A 16 -4.38 -6.39 -16.19
CA ALA A 16 -5.05 -5.15 -16.52
C ALA A 16 -6.57 -5.33 -16.28
N ALA A 17 -6.96 -5.43 -15.01
CA ALA A 17 -8.35 -5.50 -14.62
C ALA A 17 -8.89 -4.11 -14.84
N GLU A 18 -9.88 -4.04 -15.72
CA GLU A 18 -10.61 -2.82 -15.98
C GLU A 18 -10.97 -2.17 -14.65
N PRO A 19 -10.72 -0.86 -14.49
CA PRO A 19 -11.02 -0.18 -13.24
C PRO A 19 -12.51 -0.28 -12.98
N ALA A 20 -12.89 -1.21 -12.10
CA ALA A 20 -14.23 -1.30 -11.57
C ALA A 20 -14.54 0.01 -10.85
N ILE A 21 -15.76 0.52 -11.04
CA ILE A 21 -16.22 1.74 -10.40
C ILE A 21 -16.05 1.60 -8.88
N GLY A 22 -15.29 2.52 -8.28
CA GLY A 22 -15.05 2.55 -6.83
C GLY A 22 -13.81 1.79 -6.35
N ARG A 23 -12.92 1.31 -7.22
CA ARG A 23 -11.63 0.72 -6.79
C ARG A 23 -10.62 1.79 -6.36
N LEU A 24 -9.97 1.58 -5.22
CA LEU A 24 -8.79 2.37 -4.80
C LEU A 24 -7.57 1.93 -5.63
N LEU A 25 -6.96 2.86 -6.36
CA LEU A 25 -5.79 2.57 -7.22
C LEU A 25 -4.48 2.72 -6.46
N GLU A 26 -4.39 3.75 -5.63
CA GLU A 26 -3.18 4.12 -4.93
C GLU A 26 -3.51 4.73 -3.56
N LEU A 27 -2.66 4.46 -2.58
CA LEU A 27 -2.63 5.12 -1.29
C LEU A 27 -1.25 5.77 -1.09
N THR A 28 -1.23 7.10 -0.95
CA THR A 28 -0.03 7.85 -0.57
C THR A 28 -0.18 8.36 0.85
N VAL A 29 0.82 8.13 1.69
CA VAL A 29 0.86 8.59 3.08
C VAL A 29 2.12 9.42 3.27
N THR A 30 1.97 10.60 3.89
CA THR A 30 3.07 11.52 4.19
C THR A 30 2.89 12.03 5.62
N ASP A 31 3.96 12.05 6.39
CA ASP A 31 4.01 12.57 7.76
C ASP A 31 2.92 12.01 8.70
N LEU A 32 2.70 10.68 8.66
CA LEU A 32 1.72 9.99 9.51
C LEU A 32 2.42 9.04 10.50
N ALA A 33 2.44 9.44 11.78
CA ALA A 33 3.06 8.69 12.87
C ALA A 33 4.53 8.29 12.56
N LEU A 34 4.82 7.02 12.28
CA LEU A 34 6.17 6.56 11.93
C LEU A 34 6.46 6.56 10.42
N ILE A 35 5.47 6.89 9.59
CA ILE A 35 5.59 6.90 8.13
C ILE A 35 5.97 8.32 7.67
N GLU A 36 7.21 8.50 7.23
CA GLU A 36 7.64 9.75 6.57
C GLU A 36 7.00 9.85 5.18
N ARG A 37 7.20 8.83 4.34
CA ARG A 37 6.63 8.71 2.99
C ARG A 37 6.37 7.27 2.64
N LEU A 38 5.15 7.00 2.16
CA LEU A 38 4.73 5.71 1.64
C LEU A 38 3.88 5.92 0.39
N ARG A 39 4.15 5.15 -0.65
CA ARG A 39 3.32 5.06 -1.84
C ARG A 39 3.01 3.59 -2.09
N LEU A 40 1.74 3.26 -2.16
CA LEU A 40 1.25 1.89 -2.32
C LEU A 40 0.26 1.83 -3.48
N GLU A 41 0.61 1.09 -4.52
CA GLU A 41 -0.30 0.76 -5.62
C GLU A 41 -1.10 -0.49 -5.24
N LEU A 42 -2.43 -0.43 -5.39
CA LEU A 42 -3.31 -1.55 -5.05
C LEU A 42 -3.68 -2.34 -6.30
N ALA A 43 -3.52 -3.66 -6.21
CA ALA A 43 -3.94 -4.57 -7.24
C ALA A 43 -5.47 -4.76 -7.23
N PRO A 44 -6.07 -5.20 -8.34
CA PRO A 44 -7.45 -5.66 -8.36
C PRO A 44 -7.68 -6.85 -7.41
N GLY A 45 -8.87 -6.95 -6.84
CA GLY A 45 -9.24 -8.06 -5.96
C GLY A 45 -8.75 -7.91 -4.52
N LEU A 46 -8.22 -8.98 -3.94
CA LEU A 46 -7.79 -9.02 -2.53
C LEU A 46 -6.30 -8.66 -2.43
N ASN A 47 -6.01 -7.56 -1.75
CA ASN A 47 -4.65 -7.17 -1.38
C ASN A 47 -4.35 -7.66 0.03
N VAL A 48 -3.30 -8.45 0.22
CA VAL A 48 -2.90 -8.99 1.52
C VAL A 48 -1.65 -8.26 2.00
N PHE A 49 -1.80 -7.51 3.08
CA PHE A 49 -0.68 -6.82 3.75
C PHE A 49 -0.19 -7.65 4.93
N THR A 50 1.09 -8.00 4.90
CA THR A 50 1.78 -8.66 6.00
C THR A 50 2.68 -7.65 6.72
N GLY A 51 3.07 -7.96 7.95
CA GLY A 51 3.97 -7.12 8.72
C GLY A 51 4.68 -7.94 9.79
N GLU A 52 5.92 -7.56 10.09
CA GLU A 52 6.76 -8.22 11.09
C GLU A 52 6.30 -7.91 12.52
N THR A 53 6.02 -6.63 12.80
CA THR A 53 5.71 -6.13 14.16
C THR A 53 4.27 -5.65 14.33
N GLY A 54 3.40 -5.88 13.33
CA GLY A 54 1.99 -5.46 13.36
C GLY A 54 1.76 -3.95 13.23
N ALA A 55 2.67 -3.11 13.73
CA ALA A 55 2.59 -1.66 13.70
C ALA A 55 2.40 -1.11 12.28
N GLY A 56 3.21 -1.58 11.31
CA GLY A 56 3.11 -1.13 9.92
C GLY A 56 1.77 -1.46 9.26
N LYS A 57 1.16 -2.59 9.63
CA LYS A 57 -0.17 -2.98 9.13
C LYS A 57 -1.25 -2.08 9.73
N SER A 58 -1.22 -1.83 11.04
CA SER A 58 -2.20 -0.94 11.69
C SER A 58 -2.11 0.49 11.14
N LEU A 59 -0.89 1.03 10.99
CA LEU A 59 -0.64 2.34 10.38
C LEU A 59 -1.25 2.48 8.98
N LEU A 60 -1.15 1.45 8.15
CA LEU A 60 -1.77 1.40 6.83
C LEU A 60 -3.31 1.46 6.91
N ILE A 61 -3.89 0.74 7.86
CA ILE A 61 -5.34 0.72 8.07
C ILE A 61 -5.82 2.08 8.60
N ASP A 62 -5.06 2.71 9.51
CA ASP A 62 -5.35 4.03 10.03
C ASP A 62 -5.31 5.09 8.90
N ALA A 63 -4.27 5.05 8.07
CA ALA A 63 -4.15 5.92 6.90
C ALA A 63 -5.34 5.77 5.93
N LEU A 64 -5.74 4.53 5.65
CA LEU A 64 -6.90 4.25 4.81
C LEU A 64 -8.20 4.76 5.46
N GLY A 65 -8.36 4.55 6.77
CA GLY A 65 -9.48 5.07 7.55
C GLY A 65 -9.59 6.59 7.44
N LEU A 66 -8.49 7.31 7.67
CA LEU A 66 -8.41 8.76 7.53
C LEU A 66 -8.80 9.21 6.12
N ALA A 67 -8.31 8.53 5.08
CA ALA A 67 -8.62 8.85 3.69
C ALA A 67 -10.12 8.71 3.34
N VAL A 68 -10.83 7.80 4.01
CA VAL A 68 -12.29 7.61 3.83
C VAL A 68 -13.14 8.44 4.82
N GLY A 69 -12.52 9.28 5.65
CA GLY A 69 -13.20 10.18 6.58
C GLY A 69 -13.39 9.66 8.00
N ALA A 70 -12.65 8.62 8.41
CA ALA A 70 -12.58 8.24 9.81
C ALA A 70 -11.96 9.37 10.64
N ARG A 71 -12.29 9.42 11.93
CA ARG A 71 -11.62 10.35 12.85
C ARG A 71 -10.19 9.91 13.07
N ALA A 72 -9.29 10.87 13.17
CA ALA A 72 -7.95 10.62 13.70
C ALA A 72 -8.09 10.24 15.17
N ASP A 73 -7.70 9.01 15.51
CA ASP A 73 -7.58 8.57 16.89
C ASP A 73 -6.25 9.07 17.44
N SER A 74 -6.29 9.72 18.61
CA SER A 74 -5.11 10.14 19.34
C SER A 74 -4.88 9.15 20.48
N THR A 75 -4.27 8.00 20.19
CA THR A 75 -3.74 7.11 21.23
C THR A 75 -2.23 7.25 21.32
#